data_AF-A0A354ISA0-F1
#
_entry.id   AF-A0A354ISA0-F1
#
_cell.length_a   1.000
_cell.length_b   1.000
_cell.length_c   1.000
_cell.angle_alpha   90.00
_cell.angle_beta   90.00
_cell.angle_gamma   90.00
#
_symmetry.space_group_name_H-M   'P 1'
#
loop_
_entity.id
_entity.type
_entity.pdbx_description
1 polymer ?
#
loop_
_entity_poly.entity_id
_entity_poly.type
_entity_poly.pdbx_seq_one_letter_code
_entity_poly.pdbx_strand_id
1 'polypeptide(L)'
;MVRDPLRDVADAPLFIVPRVLEGLRGYRPRLEGLAAAEFEHLRGRLLEGIEGHPTRFWVLKQVQKSREAVEGEDISARKQFNAALEALLTIVGAS
;
A
#
# COMPACT_ATOMS: atom_id res chain seq x y z
N MET A 1 11.88 -15.88 16.25
CA MET A 1 10.73 -15.01 16.54
C MET A 1 10.58 -14.05 15.37
N VAL A 2 9.58 -14.26 14.50
CA VAL A 2 9.23 -13.28 13.47
C VAL A 2 8.67 -12.07 14.21
N ARG A 3 9.37 -10.93 14.18
CA ARG A 3 8.81 -9.66 14.67
C ARG A 3 7.63 -9.34 13.77
N ASP A 4 6.44 -9.27 14.36
CA ASP A 4 5.25 -8.79 13.65
C ASP A 4 5.43 -7.27 13.41
N PRO A 5 5.63 -6.84 12.16
CA PRO A 5 5.95 -5.45 11.83
C PRO A 5 4.80 -4.49 12.13
N LEU A 6 3.59 -5.00 12.42
CA LEU A 6 2.40 -4.21 12.75
C LEU A 6 2.12 -4.14 14.25
N ARG A 7 2.90 -4.83 15.09
CA ARG A 7 2.66 -4.93 16.54
C ARG A 7 2.73 -3.58 17.27
N ASP A 8 3.53 -2.65 16.76
CA ASP A 8 3.72 -1.32 17.32
C ASP A 8 3.04 -0.20 16.50
N VAL A 9 2.26 -0.57 15.47
CA VAL A 9 1.51 0.40 14.68
C VAL A 9 0.31 0.86 15.50
N ALA A 10 0.38 2.09 16.02
CA ALA A 10 -0.79 2.75 16.57
C ALA A 10 -1.86 2.85 15.47
N ASP A 11 -3.07 2.36 15.79
CA ASP A 11 -4.21 2.42 14.88
C ASP A 11 -4.71 3.87 14.80
N ALA A 12 -3.99 4.68 14.00
CA ALA A 12 -4.31 6.06 13.79
C ALA A 12 -5.44 6.16 12.75
N PRO A 13 -6.55 6.85 13.06
CA PRO A 13 -7.57 7.12 12.06
C PRO A 13 -6.99 7.98 10.95
N LEU A 14 -7.33 7.63 9.71
CA LEU A 14 -6.96 8.34 8.49
C LEU A 14 -8.12 9.23 8.06
N PHE A 15 -7.81 10.45 7.63
CA PHE A 15 -8.80 11.36 7.08
C PHE A 15 -8.91 11.14 5.57
N ILE A 16 -9.79 10.23 5.17
CA ILE A 16 -10.03 9.92 3.76
C ILE A 16 -11.00 10.95 3.17
N VAL A 17 -10.42 11.94 2.48
CA VAL A 17 -11.16 12.95 1.73
C VAL A 17 -11.17 12.62 0.24
N PRO A 18 -12.09 13.16 -0.58
CA PRO A 18 -12.15 12.88 -2.02
C PRO A 18 -10.81 13.05 -2.75
N ARG A 19 -10.02 14.07 -2.38
CA ARG A 19 -8.68 14.30 -2.94
C ARG A 19 -7.70 13.14 -2.71
N VAL A 20 -7.79 12.45 -1.57
CA VAL A 20 -6.96 11.27 -1.29
C VAL A 20 -7.33 10.13 -2.22
N LEU A 21 -8.64 9.91 -2.43
CA LEU A 21 -9.13 8.89 -3.35
C LEU A 21 -8.77 9.21 -4.80
N GLU A 22 -8.84 10.48 -5.20
CA GLU A 22 -8.36 10.94 -6.52
C GLU A 22 -6.86 10.72 -6.68
N GLY A 23 -6.05 11.06 -5.67
CA GLY A 23 -4.62 10.80 -5.65
C GLY A 23 -4.32 9.31 -5.81
N LEU A 24 -5.02 8.46 -5.07
CA LEU A 24 -4.90 7.00 -5.15
C LEU A 24 -5.35 6.46 -6.52
N ARG A 25 -6.41 7.02 -7.12
CA ARG A 25 -6.87 6.66 -8.47
C ARG A 25 -5.88 7.09 -9.56
N GLY A 26 -5.26 8.26 -9.42
CA GLY A 26 -4.33 8.83 -10.39
C GLY A 26 -2.90 8.31 -10.28
N TYR A 27 -2.50 7.78 -9.14
CA TYR A 27 -1.13 7.32 -8.94
C TYR A 27 -0.83 6.03 -9.72
N ARG A 28 0.10 6.15 -10.68
CA ARG A 28 0.61 5.05 -11.52
C ARG A 28 2.13 5.04 -11.47
N PRO A 29 2.74 4.24 -10.60
CA PRO A 29 4.19 4.06 -10.60
C PRO A 29 4.63 3.32 -11.87
N ARG A 30 5.87 3.55 -12.30
CA ARG A 30 6.47 2.79 -13.40
C ARG A 30 6.98 1.46 -12.86
N LEU A 31 6.10 0.46 -12.86
CA LEU A 31 6.39 -0.92 -12.48
C LEU A 31 6.18 -1.84 -13.68
N GLU A 32 6.81 -3.00 -13.65
CA GLU A 32 6.68 -4.02 -14.70
C GLU A 32 6.37 -5.40 -14.07
N GLY A 33 5.88 -6.33 -14.90
CA GLY A 33 5.65 -7.70 -14.48
C GLY A 33 4.66 -7.86 -13.32
N LEU A 34 4.99 -8.78 -12.40
CA LEU A 34 4.15 -9.10 -11.25
C LEU A 34 3.96 -7.90 -10.31
N ALA A 35 5.00 -7.07 -10.14
CA ALA A 35 4.94 -5.89 -9.29
C ALA A 35 3.88 -4.88 -9.77
N ALA A 36 3.73 -4.70 -11.09
CA ALA A 36 2.70 -3.83 -11.64
C ALA A 36 1.29 -4.39 -11.39
N ALA A 37 1.09 -5.70 -11.63
CA ALA A 37 -0.19 -6.36 -11.40
C ALA A 37 -0.60 -6.32 -9.92
N GLU A 38 0.33 -6.60 -9.01
CA GLU A 38 0.06 -6.57 -7.58
C GLU A 38 -0.18 -5.16 -7.06
N PHE A 39 0.49 -4.15 -7.63
CA PHE A 39 0.22 -2.75 -7.29
C PHE A 39 -1.22 -2.36 -7.65
N GLU A 40 -1.70 -2.77 -8.83
CA GLU A 40 -3.07 -2.52 -9.26
C GLU A 40 -4.09 -3.25 -8.36
N HIS A 41 -3.82 -4.50 -7.96
CA HIS A 41 -4.64 -5.22 -6.99
C HIS A 41 -4.68 -4.52 -5.63
N LEU A 42 -3.53 -4.08 -5.10
CA LEU A 42 -3.46 -3.32 -3.86
C LEU A 42 -4.30 -2.04 -3.97
N ARG A 43 -4.12 -1.28 -5.05
CA ARG A 43 -4.84 -0.03 -5.30
C ARG A 43 -6.36 -0.25 -5.35
N GLY A 44 -6.81 -1.34 -5.99
CA GLY A 44 -8.21 -1.76 -5.98
C GLY A 44 -8.72 -2.05 -4.56
N ARG A 45 -8.02 -2.91 -3.80
CA ARG A 45 -8.37 -3.23 -2.40
C ARG A 45 -8.48 -1.98 -1.54
N LEU A 46 -7.55 -1.04 -1.69
CA LEU A 46 -7.56 0.21 -0.94
C LEU A 46 -8.76 1.08 -1.34
N LEU A 47 -9.02 1.26 -2.63
CA LEU A 47 -10.16 2.07 -3.09
C LEU A 47 -11.52 1.51 -2.65
N GLU A 48 -11.65 0.19 -2.57
CA GLU A 48 -12.89 -0.47 -2.14
C GLU A 48 -13.08 -0.46 -0.61
N GLY A 49 -11.98 -0.53 0.16
CA GLY A 49 -12.06 -0.77 1.60
C GLY A 49 -11.70 0.42 2.50
N ILE A 50 -10.96 1.42 2.01
CA ILE A 50 -10.38 2.45 2.88
C ILE A 50 -11.43 3.40 3.47
N GLU A 51 -12.56 3.61 2.80
CA GLU A 51 -13.65 4.42 3.35
C GLU A 51 -14.38 3.69 4.49
N GLY A 52 -14.46 2.36 4.45
CA GLY A 52 -15.04 1.52 5.51
C GLY A 52 -14.06 1.24 6.66
N HIS A 53 -12.76 1.31 6.39
CA HIS A 53 -11.68 1.08 7.35
C HIS A 53 -10.59 2.15 7.21
N PRO A 54 -10.89 3.42 7.55
CA PRO A 54 -9.96 4.52 7.38
C PRO A 54 -8.94 4.52 8.52
N THR A 55 -8.11 3.49 8.59
CA THR A 55 -7.09 3.39 9.64
C THR A 55 -5.74 2.98 9.09
N ARG A 56 -4.69 3.50 9.72
CA ARG A 56 -3.30 3.22 9.33
C ARG A 56 -3.01 1.72 9.40
N PHE A 57 -3.51 1.04 10.43
CA PHE A 57 -3.33 -0.40 10.59
C PHE A 57 -3.91 -1.18 9.41
N TRP A 58 -5.14 -0.85 8.99
CA TRP A 58 -5.80 -1.55 7.89
C TRP A 58 -5.04 -1.35 6.57
N VAL A 59 -4.59 -0.13 6.28
CA VAL A 59 -3.80 0.18 5.07
C VAL A 59 -2.48 -0.58 5.07
N LEU A 60 -1.72 -0.54 6.18
CA LEU A 60 -0.45 -1.23 6.27
C LEU A 60 -0.58 -2.75 6.15
N LYS A 61 -1.70 -3.32 6.63
CA LYS A 61 -2.01 -4.74 6.44
C LYS A 61 -2.21 -5.10 4.96
N GLN A 62 -2.83 -4.24 4.16
CA GLN A 62 -2.93 -4.48 2.71
C GLN A 62 -1.58 -4.35 2.02
N VAL A 63 -0.77 -3.38 2.43
CA VAL A 63 0.59 -3.19 1.92
C VAL A 63 1.48 -4.40 2.22
N GLN A 64 1.42 -4.94 3.44
CA GLN A 64 2.19 -6.13 3.83
C GLN A 64 1.85 -7.33 2.93
N LYS A 65 0.56 -7.63 2.73
CA LYS A 65 0.13 -8.71 1.83
C LYS A 65 0.69 -8.55 0.41
N SER A 66 0.74 -7.31 -0.06
CA SER A 66 1.24 -6.99 -1.41
C SER A 66 2.76 -7.18 -1.50
N ARG A 67 3.50 -6.88 -0.43
CA ARG A 67 4.94 -7.13 -0.35
C ARG A 67 5.26 -8.63 -0.36
N GLU A 68 4.50 -9.42 0.38
CA GLU A 68 4.63 -10.88 0.42
C GLU A 68 4.35 -11.49 -0.97
N ALA A 69 3.35 -10.96 -1.69
CA ALA A 69 3.02 -11.43 -3.04
C ALA A 69 4.13 -11.21 -4.07
N VAL A 70 4.99 -10.20 -3.90
CA VAL A 70 6.14 -9.92 -4.79
C VAL A 70 7.48 -10.40 -4.23
N GLU A 71 7.49 -11.20 -3.16
CA GLU A 71 8.73 -11.62 -2.50
C GLU A 71 9.67 -12.41 -3.42
N GLY A 72 9.10 -13.16 -4.37
CA GLY A 72 9.83 -13.94 -5.39
C GLY A 72 10.43 -13.13 -6.54
N GLU A 73 10.15 -11.83 -6.62
CA GLU A 73 10.71 -10.95 -7.65
C GLU A 73 12.19 -10.61 -7.39
N ASP A 74 12.90 -10.19 -8.45
CA ASP A 74 14.27 -9.70 -8.32
C ASP A 74 14.38 -8.52 -7.33
N ILE A 75 15.56 -8.36 -6.73
CA ILE A 75 15.85 -7.26 -5.79
C ILE A 75 15.51 -5.89 -6.38
N SER A 76 15.80 -5.66 -7.67
CA SER A 76 15.50 -4.41 -8.36
C SER A 76 14.00 -4.14 -8.43
N ALA A 77 13.21 -5.13 -8.83
CA ALA A 77 11.76 -5.03 -8.91
C ALA A 77 11.14 -4.79 -7.52
N ARG A 78 11.60 -5.49 -6.49
CA ARG A 78 11.16 -5.27 -5.10
C ARG A 78 11.50 -3.89 -4.56
N LYS A 79 12.66 -3.32 -4.92
CA LYS A 79 13.02 -1.94 -4.56
C LYS A 79 12.09 -0.92 -5.21
N GLN A 80 11.82 -1.07 -6.51
CA GLN A 80 10.89 -0.19 -7.22
C GLN A 80 9.48 -0.29 -6.64
N PHE A 81 9.03 -1.51 -6.32
CA PHE A 81 7.75 -1.75 -5.69
C PHE A 81 7.67 -1.08 -4.31
N ASN A 82 8.68 -1.24 -3.46
CA ASN A 82 8.71 -0.61 -2.14
C ASN A 82 8.69 0.92 -2.21
N ALA A 83 9.43 1.54 -3.14
CA ALA A 83 9.37 2.98 -3.36
C ALA A 83 7.96 3.44 -3.81
N ALA A 84 7.30 2.64 -4.65
CA ALA A 84 5.91 2.91 -5.04
C ALA A 84 4.94 2.82 -3.86
N LEU A 85 5.13 1.85 -2.96
CA LEU A 85 4.33 1.71 -1.75
C LEU A 85 4.51 2.90 -0.80
N GLU A 86 5.74 3.41 -0.63
CA GLU A 86 6.00 4.59 0.21
C GLU A 86 5.30 5.85 -0.31
N ALA A 87 5.35 6.08 -1.62
CA ALA A 87 4.63 7.17 -2.25
C ALA A 87 3.10 7.01 -2.10
N LEU A 88 2.59 5.79 -2.25
CA LEU A 88 1.17 5.49 -2.01
C LEU A 88 0.76 5.76 -0.56
N LEU A 89 1.58 5.35 0.42
CA LEU A 89 1.32 5.61 1.84
C LEU A 89 1.32 7.12 2.14
N THR A 90 2.18 7.88 1.48
CA THR A 90 2.19 9.35 1.57
C THR A 90 0.89 9.96 1.04
N ILE A 91 0.36 9.48 -0.08
CA ILE A 91 -0.92 9.94 -0.65
C ILE A 91 -2.08 9.69 0.32
N VAL A 92 -2.08 8.52 0.97
CA VAL A 92 -3.13 8.08 1.88
C VAL A 92 -2.99 8.69 3.29
N GLY A 93 -1.85 9.31 3.60
CA GLY A 93 -1.55 9.85 4.93
C GLY A 93 -1.19 8.76 5.95
N ALA A 94 -0.70 7.62 5.49
CA ALA A 94 -0.32 6.45 6.30
C ALA A 94 1.21 6.25 6.44
N SER A 95 2.01 7.19 5.91
CA SER A 95 3.48 7.24 6.01
C SER A 95 3.96 7.40 7.45
#